data_AF-A0A2J5PYX6-F1
#
_entry.id   AF-A0A2J5PYX6-F1
#
_cell.length_a   1.000
_cell.length_b   1.000
_cell.length_c   1.000
_cell.angle_alpha   90.00
_cell.angle_beta   90.00
_cell.angle_gamma   90.00
#
_symmetry.space_group_name_H-M   'P 1'
#
loop_
_entity.id
_entity.type
_entity.pdbx_description
1 polymer ?
#
loop_
_entity_poly.entity_id
_entity_poly.type
_entity_poly.pdbx_seq_one_letter_code
_entity_poly.pdbx_strand_id
1 'polypeptide(L)'
;PWQPWLADIRSRLGNIMRADAVGEPLAAQSIVGLNEDELHRLSHQPLRYLDHDHLVPEAGHGRDAALLNLLRSKIRETETVAAQVFITRSFEVLRPDILQALNRLSSTVYVMMILSVAKHPLTVSQIQQRLGGEQ
;
A
#
# COMPACT_ATOMS: atom_id res chain seq x y z
N PRO A 1 4.32 16.96 -0.95
CA PRO A 1 3.06 16.27 -0.54
C PRO A 1 3.25 14.86 0.03
N TRP A 2 4.34 14.14 -0.29
CA TRP A 2 4.52 12.73 0.11
C TRP A 2 4.91 12.47 1.56
N GLN A 3 5.36 13.50 2.28
CA GLN A 3 5.90 13.36 3.64
C GLN A 3 4.98 12.61 4.63
N PRO A 4 3.66 12.90 4.74
CA PRO A 4 2.78 12.14 5.64
C PRO A 4 2.64 10.68 5.21
N TRP A 5 2.53 10.40 3.90
CA TRP A 5 2.47 9.03 3.38
C TRP A 5 3.70 8.23 3.74
N LEU A 6 4.89 8.80 3.51
CA LEU A 6 6.16 8.14 3.78
C LEU A 6 6.39 7.95 5.29
N ALA A 7 5.93 8.88 6.13
CA ALA A 7 5.98 8.74 7.58
C ALA A 7 5.15 7.55 8.08
N ASP A 8 3.93 7.40 7.58
CA ASP A 8 3.03 6.31 7.95
C ASP A 8 3.51 4.96 7.39
N ILE A 9 4.03 4.94 6.16
CA ILE A 9 4.66 3.75 5.56
C ILE A 9 5.84 3.29 6.41
N ARG A 10 6.72 4.22 6.82
CA ARG A 10 7.86 3.91 7.70
C ARG A 10 7.39 3.35 9.03
N SER A 11 6.35 3.95 9.63
CA SER A 11 5.74 3.47 10.87
C SER A 11 5.19 2.05 10.71
N ARG A 12 4.46 1.78 9.62
CA ARG A 12 3.88 0.47 9.32
C ARG A 12 4.94 -0.60 9.12
N LEU A 13 6.04 -0.29 8.42
CA LEU A 13 7.19 -1.18 8.28
C LEU A 13 7.80 -1.53 9.64
N GLY A 14 8.01 -0.54 10.51
CA GLY A 14 8.51 -0.77 11.87
C GLY A 14 7.58 -1.66 12.70
N ASN A 15 6.27 -1.46 12.59
CA ASN A 15 5.28 -2.28 13.28
C ASN A 15 5.25 -3.72 12.76
N ILE A 16 5.37 -3.94 11.44
CA ILE A 16 5.50 -5.28 10.86
C ILE A 16 6.76 -5.97 11.41
N MET A 17 7.92 -5.30 11.38
CA MET A 17 9.17 -5.87 11.89
C MET A 17 9.09 -6.23 13.36
N ARG A 18 8.48 -5.37 14.19
CA ARG A 18 8.27 -5.64 15.61
C ARG A 18 7.35 -6.84 15.83
N ALA A 19 6.20 -6.87 15.13
CA ALA A 19 5.21 -7.93 15.25
C ALA A 19 5.78 -9.30 14.83
N ASP A 20 6.65 -9.31 13.82
CA ASP A 20 7.39 -10.50 13.41
C ASP A 20 8.39 -10.93 14.49
N ALA A 21 9.26 -10.00 14.94
CA ALA A 21 10.34 -10.31 15.88
C ALA A 21 9.85 -10.74 17.27
N VAL A 22 8.75 -10.18 17.75
CA VAL A 22 8.20 -10.44 19.10
C VAL A 22 7.11 -11.52 19.08
N GLY A 23 6.55 -11.84 17.90
CA GLY A 23 5.46 -12.82 17.77
C GLY A 23 4.10 -12.30 18.24
N GLU A 24 3.93 -10.97 18.36
CA GLU A 24 2.67 -10.34 18.73
C GLU A 24 1.79 -10.08 17.49
N PRO A 25 0.45 -10.08 17.62
CA PRO A 25 -0.45 -9.68 16.54
C PRO A 25 -0.17 -8.26 16.06
N LEU A 26 -0.15 -8.06 14.75
CA LEU A 26 0.01 -6.75 14.15
C LEU A 26 -1.30 -5.96 14.21
N ALA A 27 -1.30 -4.85 14.94
CA ALA A 27 -2.46 -3.97 15.05
C ALA A 27 -2.81 -3.31 13.71
N ALA A 28 -4.10 -3.00 13.51
CA ALA A 28 -4.56 -2.20 12.38
C ALA A 28 -3.94 -0.79 12.43
N GLN A 29 -3.63 -0.24 11.27
CA GLN A 29 -3.07 1.10 11.14
C GLN A 29 -3.56 1.71 9.83
N SER A 30 -4.09 2.93 9.91
CA SER A 30 -4.39 3.73 8.72
C SER A 30 -3.13 4.38 8.16
N ILE A 31 -3.10 4.61 6.85
CA ILE A 31 -2.07 5.40 6.18
C ILE A 31 -2.73 6.67 5.65
N VAL A 32 -2.26 7.83 6.10
CA VAL A 32 -2.86 9.15 5.85
C VAL A 32 -4.36 9.21 6.15
N GLY A 33 -4.81 8.47 7.16
CA GLY A 33 -6.23 8.37 7.52
C GLY A 33 -7.05 7.46 6.59
N LEU A 34 -6.42 6.70 5.69
CA LEU A 34 -7.06 5.65 4.88
C LEU A 34 -6.84 4.28 5.51
N ASN A 35 -7.92 3.52 5.71
CA ASN A 35 -7.85 2.14 6.19
C ASN A 35 -7.48 1.16 5.06
N GLU A 36 -7.33 -0.12 5.42
CA GLU A 36 -6.91 -1.17 4.48
C GLU A 36 -7.91 -1.38 3.33
N ASP A 37 -9.21 -1.35 3.62
CA ASP A 37 -10.26 -1.55 2.61
C ASP A 37 -10.32 -0.38 1.63
N GLU A 38 -10.16 0.84 2.13
CA GLU A 38 -10.06 2.04 1.31
C GLU A 38 -8.86 1.97 0.37
N LEU A 39 -7.66 1.67 0.91
CA LEU A 39 -6.45 1.50 0.10
C LEU A 39 -6.60 0.40 -0.95
N HIS A 40 -7.28 -0.69 -0.60
CA HIS A 40 -7.60 -1.76 -1.53
C HIS A 40 -8.50 -1.26 -2.66
N ARG A 41 -9.61 -0.57 -2.36
CA ARG A 41 -10.51 0.01 -3.37
C ARG A 41 -9.79 0.98 -4.31
N LEU A 42 -8.95 1.87 -3.77
CA LEU A 42 -8.16 2.81 -4.56
C LEU A 42 -7.22 2.11 -5.54
N SER A 43 -6.55 1.05 -5.09
CA SER A 43 -5.62 0.29 -5.95
C SER A 43 -6.31 -0.57 -7.02
N HIS A 44 -7.55 -1.02 -6.77
CA HIS A 44 -8.32 -1.89 -7.67
C HIS A 44 -9.22 -1.11 -8.66
N GLN A 45 -9.68 0.08 -8.28
CA GLN A 45 -10.53 0.93 -9.12
C GLN A 45 -9.94 2.34 -9.25
N PRO A 46 -8.68 2.49 -9.70
CA PRO A 46 -7.99 3.77 -9.69
C PRO A 46 -8.68 4.80 -10.59
N LEU A 47 -9.24 4.40 -11.73
CA LEU A 47 -9.93 5.33 -12.63
C LEU A 47 -11.12 5.99 -11.93
N ARG A 48 -11.87 5.23 -11.12
CA ARG A 48 -13.06 5.70 -10.42
C ARG A 48 -12.73 6.69 -9.31
N TYR A 49 -11.68 6.42 -8.53
CA TYR A 49 -11.41 7.17 -7.31
C TYR A 49 -10.25 8.17 -7.43
N LEU A 50 -9.34 7.98 -8.40
CA LEU A 50 -8.12 8.76 -8.59
C LEU A 50 -8.05 9.49 -9.94
N ASP A 51 -9.08 9.37 -10.79
CA ASP A 51 -9.16 9.93 -12.15
C ASP A 51 -7.99 9.54 -13.07
N HIS A 52 -7.40 8.36 -12.83
CA HIS A 52 -6.30 7.85 -13.62
C HIS A 52 -6.40 6.33 -13.73
N ASP A 53 -6.20 5.79 -14.93
CA ASP A 53 -6.26 4.35 -15.17
C ASP A 53 -5.07 3.62 -14.54
N HIS A 54 -5.05 2.28 -14.63
CA HIS A 54 -3.93 1.49 -14.18
C HIS A 54 -2.62 1.92 -14.84
N LEU A 55 -1.55 1.89 -14.03
CA LEU A 55 -0.24 2.35 -14.42
C LEU A 55 0.66 1.16 -14.75
N VAL A 56 1.22 1.16 -15.96
CA VAL A 56 2.37 0.31 -16.30
C VAL A 56 3.64 1.15 -16.12
N PRO A 57 4.54 0.84 -15.18
CA PRO A 57 5.73 1.66 -14.93
C PRO A 57 6.61 1.79 -16.18
N GLU A 58 6.91 3.02 -16.60
CA GLU A 58 7.82 3.33 -17.71
C GLU A 58 8.72 4.52 -17.40
N ALA A 59 9.79 4.69 -18.18
CA ALA A 59 10.81 5.71 -17.97
C ALA A 59 10.25 7.15 -18.04
N GLY A 60 9.18 7.37 -18.80
CA GLY A 60 8.53 8.67 -18.97
C GLY A 60 7.87 9.23 -17.70
N HIS A 61 7.57 8.39 -16.71
CA HIS A 61 6.92 8.79 -15.46
C HIS A 61 7.82 9.56 -14.49
N GLY A 62 9.12 9.66 -14.80
CA GLY A 62 10.07 10.44 -14.02
C GLY A 62 10.53 9.76 -12.73
N ARG A 63 11.34 10.50 -11.97
CA ARG A 63 12.11 9.97 -10.84
C ARG A 63 11.24 9.46 -9.69
N ASP A 64 10.20 10.21 -9.32
CA ASP A 64 9.34 9.87 -8.17
C ASP A 64 8.62 8.54 -8.41
N ALA A 65 8.00 8.37 -9.58
CA ALA A 65 7.34 7.12 -9.95
C ALA A 65 8.33 5.94 -9.99
N ALA A 66 9.56 6.14 -10.46
CA ALA A 66 10.59 5.10 -10.48
C ALA A 66 11.01 4.67 -9.06
N LEU A 67 11.23 5.63 -8.14
CA LEU A 67 11.58 5.34 -6.74
C LEU A 67 10.43 4.66 -6.00
N LEU A 68 9.19 5.10 -6.23
CA LEU A 68 8.01 4.44 -5.68
C LEU A 68 7.85 3.02 -6.23
N ASN A 69 8.09 2.80 -7.52
CA ASN A 69 8.05 1.45 -8.11
C ASN A 69 9.13 0.54 -7.49
N LEU A 70 10.34 1.06 -7.30
CA LEU A 70 11.41 0.31 -6.61
C LEU A 70 10.98 -0.10 -5.19
N LEU A 71 10.44 0.84 -4.41
CA LEU A 71 9.92 0.56 -3.07
C LEU A 71 8.81 -0.50 -3.13
N ARG A 72 7.87 -0.36 -4.07
CA ARG A 72 6.77 -1.32 -4.27
C ARG A 72 7.28 -2.73 -4.57
N SER A 73 8.25 -2.84 -5.47
CA SER A 73 8.89 -4.12 -5.82
C SER A 73 9.59 -4.75 -4.63
N LYS A 74 10.28 -3.95 -3.79
CA LYS A 74 10.91 -4.45 -2.56
C LYS A 74 9.89 -4.94 -1.53
N ILE A 75 8.76 -4.24 -1.38
CA ILE A 75 7.68 -4.73 -0.50
C ILE A 75 7.09 -6.05 -1.04
N ARG A 76 6.90 -6.18 -2.36
CA ARG A 76 6.39 -7.41 -3.00
C ARG A 76 7.36 -8.59 -2.89
N GLU A 77 8.67 -8.31 -2.97
CA GLU A 77 9.72 -9.30 -2.69
C GLU A 77 9.60 -9.81 -1.24
N THR A 78 9.48 -8.92 -0.26
CA THR A 78 9.26 -9.28 1.14
C THR A 78 7.94 -10.04 1.34
N GLU A 79 6.85 -9.63 0.69
CA GLU A 79 5.56 -10.34 0.71
C GLU A 79 5.70 -11.77 0.21
N THR A 80 6.46 -11.99 -0.86
CA THR A 80 6.71 -13.33 -1.41
C THR A 80 7.49 -14.20 -0.43
N VAL A 81 8.52 -13.64 0.21
CA VAL A 81 9.29 -14.36 1.23
C VAL A 81 8.44 -14.65 2.46
N ALA A 82 7.64 -13.69 2.93
CA ALA A 82 6.71 -13.89 4.04
C ALA A 82 5.69 -15.01 3.73
N ALA A 83 5.18 -15.08 2.49
CA ALA A 83 4.28 -16.15 2.07
C ALA A 83 4.97 -17.53 2.12
N GLN A 84 6.24 -17.62 1.75
CA GLN A 84 7.01 -18.87 1.83
C GLN A 84 7.24 -19.33 3.28
N VAL A 85 7.32 -18.39 4.23
CA VAL A 85 7.56 -18.68 5.65
C VAL A 85 6.26 -18.95 6.41
N PHE A 86 5.21 -18.17 6.14
CA PHE A 86 3.98 -18.18 6.92
C PHE A 86 2.85 -19.01 6.32
N ILE A 87 3.01 -19.56 5.11
CA ILE A 87 2.06 -20.52 4.54
C ILE A 87 2.66 -21.91 4.66
N THR A 88 2.01 -22.77 5.44
CA THR A 88 2.47 -24.15 5.64
C THR A 88 2.18 -25.02 4.41
N ARG A 89 2.73 -26.24 4.39
CA ARG A 89 2.45 -27.22 3.32
C ARG A 89 0.98 -27.66 3.26
N SER A 90 0.23 -27.50 4.35
CA SER A 90 -1.21 -27.75 4.41
C SER A 90 -2.05 -26.50 4.09
N PHE A 91 -1.43 -25.44 3.56
CA PHE A 91 -2.07 -24.16 3.23
C PHE A 91 -2.63 -23.41 4.44
N GLU A 92 -2.13 -23.69 5.64
CA GLU A 92 -2.46 -22.90 6.83
C GLU A 92 -1.64 -21.60 6.82
N VAL A 93 -2.30 -20.47 7.11
CA VAL A 93 -1.68 -19.15 7.16
C VAL A 93 -1.38 -18.77 8.62
N LEU A 94 -0.11 -18.80 8.99
CA LEU A 94 0.35 -18.58 10.37
C LEU A 94 0.32 -17.10 10.79
N ARG A 95 0.62 -16.19 9.86
CA ARG A 95 0.65 -14.72 10.08
C ARG A 95 -0.17 -13.99 9.00
N PRO A 96 -1.52 -14.17 8.99
CA PRO A 96 -2.37 -13.51 8.01
C PRO A 96 -2.32 -11.99 8.16
N ASP A 97 -2.10 -11.50 9.37
CA ASP A 97 -1.92 -10.08 9.72
C ASP A 97 -0.70 -9.45 9.01
N ILE A 98 0.46 -10.11 9.01
CA ILE A 98 1.67 -9.62 8.31
C ILE A 98 1.49 -9.70 6.79
N LEU A 99 0.98 -10.81 6.28
CA LEU A 99 0.77 -10.98 4.83
C LEU A 99 -0.18 -9.91 4.28
N GLN A 100 -1.29 -9.69 4.98
CA GLN A 100 -2.24 -8.65 4.61
C GLN A 100 -1.60 -7.26 4.69
N ALA A 101 -0.83 -6.96 5.74
CA ALA A 101 -0.15 -5.68 5.88
C ALA A 101 0.84 -5.41 4.74
N LEU A 102 1.63 -6.40 4.30
CA LEU A 102 2.56 -6.27 3.17
C LEU A 102 1.82 -6.07 1.83
N ASN A 103 0.73 -6.82 1.63
CA ASN A 103 -0.12 -6.67 0.45
C ASN A 103 -0.77 -5.28 0.39
N ARG A 104 -1.23 -4.76 1.52
CA ARG A 104 -1.81 -3.41 1.62
C ARG A 104 -0.75 -2.33 1.46
N LEU A 105 0.43 -2.48 2.06
CA LEU A 105 1.51 -1.51 1.96
C LEU A 105 1.98 -1.30 0.52
N SER A 106 2.11 -2.38 -0.24
CA SER A 106 2.44 -2.30 -1.66
C SER A 106 1.28 -1.74 -2.51
N SER A 107 0.03 -1.89 -2.07
CA SER A 107 -1.13 -1.21 -2.67
C SER A 107 -1.07 0.30 -2.41
N THR A 108 -0.69 0.72 -1.19
CA THR A 108 -0.47 2.13 -0.84
C THR A 108 0.59 2.77 -1.73
N VAL A 109 1.73 2.10 -1.92
CA VAL A 109 2.79 2.64 -2.78
C VAL A 109 2.33 2.72 -4.23
N TYR A 110 1.50 1.77 -4.70
CA TYR A 110 0.90 1.86 -6.03
C TYR A 110 -0.06 3.06 -6.18
N VAL A 111 -0.89 3.34 -5.18
CA VAL A 111 -1.74 4.54 -5.17
C VAL A 111 -0.88 5.80 -5.23
N MET A 112 0.23 5.86 -4.48
CA MET A 112 1.18 6.97 -4.57
C MET A 112 1.80 7.10 -5.96
N MET A 113 2.11 5.99 -6.64
CA MET A 113 2.61 6.02 -8.02
C MET A 113 1.60 6.67 -8.96
N ILE A 114 0.32 6.29 -8.89
CA ILE A 114 -0.75 6.88 -9.69
C ILE A 114 -0.88 8.38 -9.42
N LEU A 115 -0.92 8.77 -8.14
CA LEU A 115 -0.97 10.17 -7.77
C LEU A 115 0.27 10.95 -8.23
N SER A 116 1.44 10.31 -8.33
CA SER A 116 2.68 10.98 -8.76
C SER A 116 2.72 11.30 -10.25
N VAL A 117 1.96 10.56 -11.07
CA VAL A 117 1.91 10.76 -12.53
C VAL A 117 0.65 11.49 -12.99
N ALA A 118 -0.36 11.58 -12.12
CA ALA A 118 -1.60 12.29 -12.42
C ALA A 118 -1.33 13.78 -12.67
N LYS A 119 -1.92 14.33 -13.74
CA LYS A 119 -1.80 15.77 -14.07
C LYS A 119 -2.36 16.68 -12.98
N HIS A 120 -3.44 16.23 -12.33
CA HIS A 120 -4.12 16.93 -11.24
C HIS A 120 -4.29 15.99 -10.06
N PRO A 121 -3.23 15.77 -9.25
CA PRO A 121 -3.28 14.80 -8.17
C PRO A 121 -4.29 15.24 -7.10
N LEU A 122 -5.17 14.31 -6.71
CA LEU A 122 -6.13 14.55 -5.64
C LEU A 122 -5.42 14.62 -4.29
N THR A 123 -5.93 15.49 -3.42
CA THR A 123 -5.56 15.51 -2.01
C THR A 123 -6.20 14.36 -1.25
N VAL A 124 -5.64 14.00 -0.08
CA VAL A 124 -6.19 12.95 0.79
C VAL A 124 -7.66 13.23 1.14
N SER A 125 -8.01 14.49 1.46
CA SER A 125 -9.38 14.87 1.78
C SER A 125 -10.34 14.67 0.61
N GLN A 126 -9.91 14.97 -0.62
CA GLN A 126 -10.72 14.72 -1.82
C GLN A 126 -10.91 13.21 -2.07
N ILE A 127 -9.87 12.41 -1.85
CA ILE A 127 -9.95 10.94 -1.96
C ILE A 127 -10.94 10.40 -0.92
N GLN A 128 -10.85 10.84 0.34
CA GLN A 128 -11.76 10.44 1.41
C GLN A 128 -13.22 10.81 1.11
N GLN A 129 -13.47 12.00 0.55
CA GLN A 129 -14.82 12.39 0.13
C GLN A 129 -15.39 11.47 -0.96
N ARG A 130 -14.58 11.07 -1.94
CA ARG A 130 -14.99 10.14 -3.00
C ARG A 130 -15.26 8.73 -2.47
N LEU A 131 -14.51 8.29 -1.47
CA LEU A 131 -14.73 7.01 -0.79
C LEU A 131 -15.96 7.04 0.13
N GLY A 132 -16.24 8.18 0.76
CA GLY A 132 -17.37 8.36 1.69
C GLY A 132 -18.73 8.62 1.02
N GLY A 133 -18.76 8.96 -0.28
CA GLY A 133 -20.00 9.12 -1.05
C GLY A 133 -20.73 7.81 -1.40
N GLU A 134 -20.27 6.66 -0.88
CA GLU A 134 -20.88 5.34 -1.07
C GLU A 134 -21.74 4.89 0.14
N GLN A 135 -22.38 5.83 0.85
CA GLN A 135 -23.41 5.51 1.86
C GLN A 135 -24.81 5.56 1.26
#